data_AF-A0A7S1FFK1-F1
#
_entry.id   AF-A0A7S1FFK1-F1
#
_cell.length_a   1.000
_cell.length_b   1.000
_cell.length_c   1.000
_cell.angle_alpha   90.00
_cell.angle_beta   90.00
_cell.angle_gamma   90.00
#
_symmetry.space_group_name_H-M   'P 1'
#
loop_
_entity.id
_entity.type
_entity.pdbx_description
1 polymer ?
#
loop_
_entity_poly.entity_id
_entity_poly.type
_entity_poly.pdbx_seq_one_letter_code
_entity_poly.pdbx_strand_id
1 'polypeptide(L)'
;NRSFPCPNADDDFDGCETNVKYDLWNASLLDFSHVVYDFLSTRTANNQGEALMWGVAWWSGQRLDLKVQSVDENGNRVPLGHKTFKAIKPHAGGRLLRFDFHGRAHARLQFNWGLYEDGVWTPIVMPWMSVTLMDFDCGSQRAKCEEVISADHSSYEVGTTVEVSELGAQTMFEDLQISNAENNPHSVLLNDEQKSISAGLFFEDRDHFTLQMGNYAWWPRTILFAGISNLQWPAVQPPAPTPLPTPSPTPVPTTPTPS
;
A
#
# COMPACT_ATOMS: atom_id res chain seq x y z
N ASN A 1 10.00 14.85 23.61
CA ASN A 1 10.49 13.47 23.45
C ASN A 1 9.37 12.48 23.66
N ARG A 2 8.74 12.03 22.58
CA ARG A 2 7.78 10.92 22.58
C ARG A 2 8.50 9.73 21.95
N SER A 3 8.73 8.68 22.72
CA SER A 3 9.47 7.49 22.29
C SER A 3 8.50 6.42 21.79
N PHE A 4 8.88 5.79 20.68
CA PHE A 4 8.23 4.64 20.04
C PHE A 4 9.07 3.39 20.33
N PRO A 5 8.52 2.15 20.39
CA PRO A 5 7.26 1.69 20.99
C PRO A 5 7.47 0.97 22.34
N CYS A 6 6.42 0.87 23.15
CA CYS A 6 6.38 0.13 24.42
C CYS A 6 5.57 -1.17 24.24
N PRO A 7 6.20 -2.31 23.95
CA PRO A 7 5.49 -3.57 23.68
C PRO A 7 4.74 -4.16 24.89
N ASN A 8 4.87 -3.59 26.10
CA ASN A 8 4.29 -4.08 27.35
C ASN A 8 3.77 -2.94 28.26
N ALA A 9 3.33 -1.81 27.72
CA ALA A 9 2.83 -0.73 28.58
C ALA A 9 1.47 -1.14 29.20
N ASP A 10 1.36 -0.95 30.51
CA ASP A 10 0.15 -1.13 31.30
C ASP A 10 -0.99 -0.23 30.79
N ASP A 11 -2.24 -0.66 30.90
CA ASP A 11 -3.43 0.03 30.36
C ASP A 11 -3.61 1.45 30.95
N ASP A 12 -2.99 1.72 32.11
CA ASP A 12 -3.02 3.01 32.82
C ASP A 12 -1.82 3.94 32.50
N PHE A 13 -0.95 3.61 31.54
CA PHE A 13 0.23 4.42 31.21
C PHE A 13 -0.07 5.58 30.24
N ASP A 14 -0.21 6.77 30.80
CA ASP A 14 -0.52 8.05 30.10
C ASP A 14 0.62 8.61 29.21
N GLY A 15 1.75 7.91 29.11
CA GLY A 15 2.92 8.30 28.30
C GLY A 15 2.89 7.79 26.86
N CYS A 16 1.87 7.01 26.48
CA CYS A 16 1.70 6.47 25.14
C CYS A 16 0.57 7.20 24.39
N GLU A 17 0.87 7.67 23.17
CA GLU A 17 -0.17 8.18 22.26
C GLU A 17 -0.98 7.01 21.71
N THR A 18 -1.91 6.47 22.51
CA THR A 18 -2.97 5.52 22.14
C THR A 18 -2.51 4.16 21.56
N ASN A 19 -3.19 3.08 21.95
CA ASN A 19 -2.96 1.71 21.46
C ASN A 19 -3.15 1.49 19.93
N VAL A 20 -3.35 2.56 19.14
CA VAL A 20 -3.58 2.52 17.68
C VAL A 20 -2.27 2.38 16.88
N LYS A 21 -1.11 2.66 17.50
CA LYS A 21 0.19 2.73 16.79
C LYS A 21 0.84 1.38 16.50
N TYR A 22 0.50 0.31 17.22
CA TYR A 22 1.03 -1.02 16.92
C TYR A 22 0.45 -1.56 15.60
N ASP A 23 -0.82 -1.28 15.34
CA ASP A 23 -1.49 -1.74 14.13
C ASP A 23 -1.02 -0.94 12.89
N LEU A 24 -0.65 0.36 13.02
CA LEU A 24 -0.02 1.17 11.95
C LEU A 24 1.35 0.65 11.55
N TRP A 25 2.09 0.13 12.52
CA TRP A 25 3.33 -0.59 12.24
C TRP A 25 3.08 -1.86 11.45
N ASN A 26 2.11 -2.69 11.83
CA ASN A 26 1.82 -3.91 11.04
C ASN A 26 1.32 -3.59 9.63
N ALA A 27 0.51 -2.54 9.47
CA ALA A 27 0.10 -2.03 8.16
C ALA A 27 1.26 -1.43 7.34
N SER A 28 2.37 -1.00 7.96
CA SER A 28 3.58 -0.59 7.22
C SER A 28 4.46 -1.76 6.81
N LEU A 29 4.21 -2.92 7.41
CA LEU A 29 4.95 -4.14 7.16
C LEU A 29 4.33 -5.04 6.10
N LEU A 30 3.32 -4.58 5.35
CA LEU A 30 2.71 -5.41 4.32
C LEU A 30 3.77 -6.02 3.38
N ASP A 31 3.62 -7.32 3.12
CA ASP A 31 4.54 -8.10 2.29
C ASP A 31 3.77 -9.00 1.31
N PHE A 32 3.82 -8.64 0.03
CA PHE A 32 3.15 -9.34 -1.05
C PHE A 32 4.03 -10.43 -1.70
N SER A 33 5.24 -10.69 -1.19
CA SER A 33 6.21 -11.58 -1.85
C SER A 33 5.75 -13.04 -1.95
N HIS A 34 4.89 -13.51 -1.05
CA HIS A 34 4.44 -14.90 -0.98
C HIS A 34 3.13 -15.12 -1.75
N VAL A 35 3.22 -15.15 -3.09
CA VAL A 35 2.08 -15.48 -3.97
C VAL A 35 1.83 -16.99 -3.95
N VAL A 36 0.67 -17.40 -3.43
CA VAL A 36 0.24 -18.81 -3.41
C VAL A 36 -0.21 -19.24 -4.80
N TYR A 37 -1.08 -18.43 -5.41
CA TYR A 37 -1.46 -18.57 -6.82
C TYR A 37 -1.90 -17.24 -7.39
N ASP A 38 -1.83 -17.17 -8.72
CA ASP A 38 -2.35 -16.07 -9.51
C ASP A 38 -3.28 -16.65 -10.58
N PHE A 39 -4.58 -16.58 -10.33
CA PHE A 39 -5.64 -16.88 -11.28
C PHE A 39 -6.40 -15.61 -11.69
N LEU A 40 -5.80 -14.44 -11.46
CA LEU A 40 -6.35 -13.13 -11.82
C LEU A 40 -5.73 -12.62 -13.12
N SER A 41 -4.43 -12.85 -13.28
CA SER A 41 -3.68 -12.48 -14.48
C SER A 41 -4.09 -13.34 -15.67
N THR A 42 -4.29 -12.71 -16.81
CA THR A 42 -4.60 -13.39 -18.07
C THR A 42 -3.48 -14.25 -18.63
N ARG A 43 -2.29 -14.17 -18.00
CA ARG A 43 -1.12 -14.99 -18.31
C ARG A 43 -1.19 -16.38 -17.67
N THR A 44 -2.17 -16.64 -16.81
CA THR A 44 -2.30 -17.94 -16.14
C THR A 44 -3.38 -18.78 -16.82
N ALA A 45 -3.11 -20.09 -16.94
CA ALA A 45 -4.00 -21.00 -17.66
C ALA A 45 -5.37 -21.19 -16.97
N ASN A 46 -5.45 -20.85 -15.68
CA ASN A 46 -6.62 -21.06 -14.81
C ASN A 46 -7.28 -19.73 -14.42
N ASN A 47 -7.25 -18.71 -15.27
CA ASN A 47 -7.83 -17.38 -15.04
C ASN A 47 -9.30 -17.43 -14.54
N GLN A 48 -9.46 -17.43 -13.22
CA GLN A 48 -10.73 -17.55 -12.48
C GLN A 48 -11.12 -16.23 -11.78
N GLY A 49 -10.32 -15.17 -11.97
CA GLY A 49 -10.55 -13.86 -11.38
C GLY A 49 -10.12 -13.77 -9.91
N GLU A 50 -9.06 -14.47 -9.51
CA GLU A 50 -8.59 -14.48 -8.11
C GLU A 50 -7.08 -14.63 -8.00
N ALA A 51 -6.45 -13.89 -7.08
CA ALA A 51 -5.07 -14.14 -6.67
C ALA A 51 -5.02 -14.22 -5.14
N LEU A 52 -4.11 -15.05 -4.63
CA LEU A 52 -3.93 -15.25 -3.20
C LEU A 52 -2.47 -15.05 -2.82
N MET A 53 -2.27 -14.24 -1.78
CA MET A 53 -0.98 -14.01 -1.15
C MET A 53 -1.08 -14.40 0.32
N TRP A 54 -0.10 -15.16 0.79
CA TRP A 54 -0.02 -15.62 2.18
C TRP A 54 0.79 -14.61 2.99
N GLY A 55 0.36 -14.34 4.24
CA GLY A 55 1.19 -13.66 5.24
C GLY A 55 1.52 -12.24 4.87
N VAL A 56 0.55 -11.58 4.26
CA VAL A 56 0.66 -10.20 3.83
C VAL A 56 0.75 -9.27 5.03
N ALA A 57 0.03 -9.57 6.12
CA ALA A 57 0.07 -8.76 7.33
C ALA A 57 0.05 -9.62 8.60
N TRP A 58 0.13 -8.95 9.74
CA TRP A 58 -0.06 -9.54 11.06
C TRP A 58 -0.96 -8.64 11.89
N TRP A 59 -1.93 -9.21 12.60
CA TRP A 59 -2.80 -8.45 13.48
C TRP A 59 -3.23 -9.32 14.66
N SER A 60 -3.21 -8.77 15.88
CA SER A 60 -3.58 -9.49 17.10
C SER A 60 -2.86 -10.85 17.28
N GLY A 61 -1.57 -10.90 16.91
CA GLY A 61 -0.76 -12.13 16.97
C GLY A 61 -1.10 -13.19 15.91
N GLN A 62 -2.02 -12.88 15.00
CA GLN A 62 -2.44 -13.74 13.91
C GLN A 62 -1.91 -13.23 12.57
N ARG A 63 -1.50 -14.15 11.72
CA ARG A 63 -1.14 -13.87 10.32
C ARG A 63 -2.40 -13.48 9.54
N LEU A 64 -2.28 -12.54 8.61
CA LEU A 64 -3.32 -12.20 7.65
C LEU A 64 -2.85 -12.50 6.23
N ASP A 65 -3.70 -13.19 5.48
CA ASP A 65 -3.57 -13.46 4.06
C ASP A 65 -4.43 -12.46 3.27
N LEU A 66 -4.05 -12.21 2.02
CA LEU A 66 -4.79 -11.32 1.11
C LEU A 66 -5.26 -12.12 -0.09
N LYS A 67 -6.57 -12.07 -0.32
CA LYS A 67 -7.20 -12.58 -1.53
C LYS A 67 -7.74 -11.41 -2.34
N VAL A 68 -7.26 -11.26 -3.57
CA VAL A 68 -7.73 -10.24 -4.51
C VAL A 68 -8.60 -10.89 -5.57
N GLN A 69 -9.84 -10.44 -5.69
CA GLN A 69 -10.82 -10.97 -6.66
C GLN A 69 -11.26 -9.89 -7.63
N SER A 70 -11.39 -10.23 -8.92
CA SER A 70 -12.17 -9.40 -9.83
C SER A 70 -13.64 -9.73 -9.71
N VAL A 71 -14.48 -8.72 -9.54
CA VAL A 71 -15.92 -8.87 -9.29
C VAL A 71 -16.77 -8.04 -10.24
N ASP A 72 -18.02 -8.44 -10.46
CA ASP A 72 -19.03 -7.62 -11.13
C ASP A 72 -19.66 -6.59 -10.17
N GLU A 73 -20.65 -5.84 -10.64
CA GLU A 73 -21.37 -4.84 -9.84
C GLU A 73 -22.14 -5.45 -8.65
N ASN A 74 -22.44 -6.74 -8.70
CA ASN A 74 -23.14 -7.47 -7.64
C ASN A 74 -22.16 -8.15 -6.68
N GLY A 75 -20.84 -8.01 -6.88
CA GLY A 75 -19.82 -8.67 -6.08
C GLY A 75 -19.56 -10.12 -6.48
N ASN A 76 -20.11 -10.62 -7.60
CA ASN A 76 -19.81 -11.97 -8.05
C ASN A 76 -18.42 -12.00 -8.69
N ARG A 77 -17.62 -13.01 -8.36
CA ARG A 77 -16.30 -13.21 -8.97
C ARG A 77 -16.43 -13.46 -10.47
N VAL A 78 -15.68 -12.70 -11.27
CA VAL A 78 -15.64 -12.80 -12.73
C VAL A 78 -14.19 -12.85 -13.23
N PRO A 79 -13.86 -13.65 -14.25
CA PRO A 79 -12.52 -13.66 -14.83
C PRO A 79 -12.25 -12.40 -15.65
N LEU A 80 -11.01 -11.93 -15.69
CA LEU A 80 -10.61 -10.77 -16.51
C LEU A 80 -10.14 -11.22 -17.90
N GLY A 81 -10.54 -10.51 -18.95
CA GLY A 81 -10.14 -10.85 -20.32
C GLY A 81 -8.70 -10.45 -20.65
N HIS A 82 -8.07 -11.13 -21.64
CA HIS A 82 -6.69 -10.88 -22.12
C HIS A 82 -6.43 -9.46 -22.67
N LYS A 83 -7.47 -8.63 -22.78
CA LYS A 83 -7.39 -7.22 -23.17
C LYS A 83 -7.64 -6.26 -22.01
N THR A 84 -7.88 -6.79 -20.80
CA THR A 84 -8.21 -6.00 -19.62
C THR A 84 -7.03 -5.94 -18.68
N PHE A 85 -6.59 -7.10 -18.19
CA PHE A 85 -5.63 -7.18 -17.08
C PHE A 85 -4.48 -8.11 -17.44
N LYS A 86 -3.26 -7.59 -17.36
CA LYS A 86 -2.06 -8.29 -17.79
C LYS A 86 -1.44 -9.09 -16.66
N ALA A 87 -1.30 -8.48 -15.47
CA ALA A 87 -0.62 -9.11 -14.35
C ALA A 87 -0.93 -8.46 -12.99
N ILE A 88 -0.99 -9.29 -11.95
CA ILE A 88 -0.81 -8.90 -10.55
C ILE A 88 0.52 -9.47 -10.04
N LYS A 89 1.43 -8.63 -9.51
CA LYS A 89 2.78 -9.08 -9.13
C LYS A 89 3.35 -8.33 -7.93
N PRO A 90 4.15 -9.01 -7.09
CA PRO A 90 4.99 -8.32 -6.12
C PRO A 90 5.99 -7.41 -6.83
N HIS A 91 6.26 -6.26 -6.22
CA HIS A 91 7.25 -5.27 -6.66
C HIS A 91 8.07 -4.79 -5.46
N ALA A 92 9.23 -4.20 -5.71
CA ALA A 92 10.12 -3.68 -4.65
C ALA A 92 10.36 -4.67 -3.49
N GLY A 93 10.71 -5.91 -3.83
CA GLY A 93 10.97 -6.96 -2.83
C GLY A 93 9.73 -7.43 -2.05
N GLY A 94 8.52 -7.16 -2.55
CA GLY A 94 7.25 -7.53 -1.89
C GLY A 94 6.61 -6.39 -1.12
N ARG A 95 7.27 -5.23 -0.96
CA ARG A 95 6.68 -4.08 -0.26
C ARG A 95 5.55 -3.41 -1.01
N LEU A 96 5.54 -3.56 -2.33
CA LEU A 96 4.53 -3.00 -3.21
C LEU A 96 3.87 -4.13 -4.00
N LEU A 97 2.60 -3.96 -4.32
CA LEU A 97 1.84 -4.81 -5.20
C LEU A 97 1.51 -4.03 -6.48
N ARG A 98 1.81 -4.64 -7.61
CA ARG A 98 1.68 -4.04 -8.94
C ARG A 98 0.47 -4.63 -9.67
N PHE A 99 -0.38 -3.75 -10.21
CA PHE A 99 -1.52 -4.07 -11.04
C PHE A 99 -1.30 -3.56 -12.46
N ASP A 100 -1.08 -4.46 -13.42
CA ASP A 100 -0.86 -4.11 -14.83
C ASP A 100 -2.16 -4.19 -15.63
N PHE A 101 -2.63 -3.03 -16.09
CA PHE A 101 -3.78 -2.93 -16.98
C PHE A 101 -3.32 -2.76 -18.43
N HIS A 102 -4.10 -3.34 -19.35
CA HIS A 102 -4.01 -2.97 -20.77
C HIS A 102 -4.56 -1.55 -20.99
N GLY A 103 -4.32 -0.98 -22.17
CA GLY A 103 -4.85 0.33 -22.52
C GLY A 103 -6.38 0.34 -22.56
N ARG A 104 -6.99 1.39 -22.03
CA ARG A 104 -8.46 1.59 -21.98
C ARG A 104 -9.20 0.42 -21.33
N ALA A 105 -8.67 -0.04 -20.20
CA ALA A 105 -9.20 -1.17 -19.46
C ALA A 105 -9.38 -0.80 -17.98
N HIS A 106 -10.40 -1.39 -17.36
CA HIS A 106 -10.66 -1.26 -15.94
C HIS A 106 -11.15 -2.58 -15.37
N ALA A 107 -11.03 -2.74 -14.06
CA ALA A 107 -11.58 -3.85 -13.31
C ALA A 107 -12.05 -3.38 -11.94
N ARG A 108 -13.09 -4.03 -11.43
CA ARG A 108 -13.50 -3.89 -10.04
C ARG A 108 -12.82 -5.00 -9.24
N LEU A 109 -11.94 -4.62 -8.33
CA LEU A 109 -11.11 -5.52 -7.54
C LEU A 109 -11.55 -5.46 -6.07
N GLN A 110 -11.93 -6.60 -5.52
CA GLN A 110 -12.24 -6.77 -4.11
C GLN A 110 -11.02 -7.35 -3.39
N PHE A 111 -10.59 -6.68 -2.33
CA PHE A 111 -9.45 -7.04 -1.50
C PHE A 111 -9.99 -7.63 -0.20
N ASN A 112 -9.84 -8.94 -0.03
CA ASN A 112 -10.38 -9.70 1.08
C ASN A 112 -9.25 -10.09 2.05
N TRP A 113 -9.45 -9.82 3.33
CA TRP A 113 -8.53 -10.18 4.41
C TRP A 113 -9.04 -11.37 5.18
N GLY A 114 -8.13 -12.27 5.53
CA GLY A 114 -8.53 -13.49 6.19
C GLY A 114 -7.38 -14.47 6.36
N LEU A 115 -7.75 -15.72 6.56
CA LEU A 115 -6.84 -16.86 6.67
C LEU A 115 -7.14 -17.83 5.55
N TYR A 116 -6.07 -18.30 4.92
CA TYR A 116 -6.10 -19.43 4.03
C TYR A 116 -5.35 -20.60 4.65
N GLU A 117 -6.10 -21.62 5.08
CA GLU A 117 -5.58 -22.83 5.70
C GLU A 117 -6.27 -24.05 5.08
N ASP A 118 -5.48 -25.04 4.68
CA ASP A 118 -5.95 -26.32 4.12
C ASP A 118 -6.99 -26.17 2.97
N GLY A 119 -6.84 -25.13 2.15
CA GLY A 119 -7.74 -24.86 1.02
C GLY A 119 -9.01 -24.08 1.38
N VAL A 120 -9.20 -23.72 2.65
CA VAL A 120 -10.37 -23.00 3.15
C VAL A 120 -10.01 -21.55 3.42
N TRP A 121 -10.89 -20.64 2.99
CA TRP A 121 -10.79 -19.21 3.29
C TRP A 121 -11.71 -18.83 4.44
N THR A 122 -11.17 -18.18 5.46
CA THR A 122 -11.93 -17.62 6.59
C THR A 122 -11.72 -16.11 6.63
N PRO A 123 -12.75 -15.28 6.38
CA PRO A 123 -12.61 -13.83 6.42
C PRO A 123 -12.32 -13.35 7.84
N ILE A 124 -11.51 -12.29 7.95
CA ILE A 124 -11.23 -11.58 9.21
C ILE A 124 -11.65 -10.14 9.04
N VAL A 125 -12.58 -9.69 9.89
CA VAL A 125 -12.97 -8.28 9.97
C VAL A 125 -11.83 -7.52 10.63
N MET A 126 -11.24 -6.59 9.88
CA MET A 126 -10.22 -5.69 10.39
C MET A 126 -10.90 -4.50 11.06
N PRO A 127 -10.52 -4.13 12.30
CA PRO A 127 -11.07 -2.94 12.95
C PRO A 127 -10.74 -1.69 12.14
N TRP A 128 -9.55 -1.68 11.53
CA TRP A 128 -9.17 -0.67 10.56
C TRP A 128 -8.09 -1.20 9.62
N MET A 129 -7.95 -0.57 8.46
CA MET A 129 -6.92 -0.84 7.48
C MET A 129 -6.58 0.41 6.68
N SER A 130 -5.31 0.54 6.29
CA SER A 130 -4.84 1.62 5.44
C SER A 130 -4.06 1.08 4.25
N VAL A 131 -4.32 1.66 3.07
CA VAL A 131 -3.62 1.31 1.83
C VAL A 131 -3.20 2.59 1.12
N THR A 132 -2.08 2.53 0.40
CA THR A 132 -1.60 3.63 -0.43
C THR A 132 -1.65 3.20 -1.89
N LEU A 133 -2.38 3.96 -2.69
CA LEU A 133 -2.37 3.90 -4.15
C LEU A 133 -1.31 4.86 -4.65
N MET A 134 -0.50 4.38 -5.58
CA MET A 134 0.67 5.04 -6.13
C MET A 134 0.72 4.79 -7.63
N ASP A 135 1.45 5.64 -8.36
CA ASP A 135 1.71 5.42 -9.79
C ASP A 135 0.42 5.36 -10.63
N PHE A 136 -0.66 6.03 -10.22
CA PHE A 136 -1.88 6.18 -11.04
C PHE A 136 -1.81 7.56 -11.72
N ASP A 137 -0.97 7.68 -12.76
CA ASP A 137 -0.60 8.90 -13.44
C ASP A 137 -1.30 9.10 -14.81
N CYS A 138 -0.95 10.18 -15.51
CA CYS A 138 -1.38 10.40 -16.89
C CYS A 138 -0.30 10.02 -17.91
N GLY A 139 -0.70 9.27 -18.94
CA GLY A 139 0.18 9.02 -20.09
C GLY A 139 0.30 10.14 -21.12
N SER A 140 -0.61 11.14 -21.11
CA SER A 140 -0.53 12.34 -21.98
C SER A 140 -1.55 13.41 -21.56
N GLN A 141 -1.25 14.70 -21.74
CA GLN A 141 -2.10 15.85 -21.39
C GLN A 141 -3.48 15.91 -22.09
N ARG A 142 -3.78 15.00 -23.04
CA ARG A 142 -4.99 15.04 -23.88
C ARG A 142 -5.93 13.85 -23.68
N ALA A 143 -5.64 12.93 -22.75
CA ALA A 143 -6.42 11.72 -22.57
C ALA A 143 -6.57 11.38 -21.09
N LYS A 144 -7.75 10.88 -20.73
CA LYS A 144 -8.14 10.36 -19.42
C LYS A 144 -7.01 9.53 -18.77
N CYS A 145 -6.76 9.79 -17.49
CA CYS A 145 -5.60 9.25 -16.77
C CYS A 145 -5.95 7.92 -16.09
N GLU A 146 -5.07 7.37 -15.27
CA GLU A 146 -5.49 6.30 -14.38
C GLU A 146 -6.49 6.83 -13.35
N GLU A 147 -7.57 6.07 -13.14
CA GLU A 147 -8.62 6.42 -12.18
C GLU A 147 -8.75 5.30 -11.17
N VAL A 148 -8.94 5.66 -9.89
CA VAL A 148 -9.39 4.73 -8.87
C VAL A 148 -10.67 5.25 -8.24
N ILE A 149 -11.67 4.38 -8.13
CA ILE A 149 -12.95 4.69 -7.50
C ILE A 149 -13.14 3.77 -6.29
N SER A 150 -13.49 4.37 -5.16
CA SER A 150 -13.80 3.67 -3.92
C SER A 150 -15.16 4.10 -3.38
N ALA A 151 -15.96 3.15 -2.93
CA ALA A 151 -17.24 3.40 -2.25
C ALA A 151 -17.18 3.05 -0.74
N ASP A 152 -16.10 2.39 -0.34
CA ASP A 152 -16.05 1.59 0.89
C ASP A 152 -15.13 2.20 1.97
N HIS A 153 -14.39 3.25 1.63
CA HIS A 153 -13.44 3.90 2.53
C HIS A 153 -14.18 4.78 3.55
N SER A 154 -13.64 4.81 4.78
CA SER A 154 -14.13 5.68 5.86
C SER A 154 -13.54 7.09 5.75
N SER A 155 -12.28 7.20 5.30
CA SER A 155 -11.60 8.47 5.05
C SER A 155 -10.46 8.28 4.05
N TYR A 156 -9.91 9.38 3.55
CA TYR A 156 -8.80 9.38 2.62
C TYR A 156 -7.84 10.56 2.87
N GLU A 157 -6.61 10.40 2.40
CA GLU A 157 -5.60 11.46 2.27
C GLU A 157 -5.06 11.44 0.85
N VAL A 158 -4.90 12.61 0.23
CA VAL A 158 -4.43 12.71 -1.15
C VAL A 158 -3.27 13.68 -1.26
N GLY A 159 -2.36 13.38 -2.19
CA GLY A 159 -1.34 14.31 -2.62
C GLY A 159 -1.92 15.55 -3.28
N THR A 160 -1.10 16.59 -3.41
CA THR A 160 -1.51 17.91 -3.91
C THR A 160 -1.98 17.94 -5.37
N THR A 161 -1.69 16.88 -6.12
CA THR A 161 -1.93 16.80 -7.56
C THR A 161 -3.11 15.88 -7.91
N VAL A 162 -3.57 15.08 -6.95
CA VAL A 162 -4.72 14.18 -7.14
C VAL A 162 -6.01 15.00 -7.09
N GLU A 163 -6.78 14.95 -8.16
CA GLU A 163 -8.14 15.47 -8.21
C GLU A 163 -9.10 14.46 -7.58
N VAL A 164 -10.01 14.97 -6.76
CA VAL A 164 -11.03 14.17 -6.07
C VAL A 164 -12.41 14.61 -6.52
N SER A 165 -13.20 13.66 -7.00
CA SER A 165 -14.57 13.89 -7.45
C SER A 165 -15.56 12.98 -6.74
N GLU A 166 -16.63 13.55 -6.20
CA GLU A 166 -17.73 12.81 -5.59
C GLU A 166 -18.74 12.36 -6.65
N LEU A 167 -18.92 11.05 -6.80
CA LEU A 167 -19.82 10.38 -7.72
C LEU A 167 -20.97 9.72 -6.95
N GLY A 168 -21.76 10.55 -6.25
CA GLY A 168 -22.85 10.08 -5.39
C GLY A 168 -22.33 9.44 -4.11
N ALA A 169 -22.35 8.11 -4.02
CA ALA A 169 -21.83 7.35 -2.86
C ALA A 169 -20.41 6.81 -3.09
N GLN A 170 -19.75 7.25 -4.15
CA GLN A 170 -18.40 6.82 -4.53
C GLN A 170 -17.51 8.04 -4.65
N THR A 171 -16.24 7.87 -4.31
CA THR A 171 -15.21 8.90 -4.50
C THR A 171 -14.25 8.42 -5.58
N MET A 172 -14.00 9.28 -6.56
CA MET A 172 -13.04 9.06 -7.64
C MET A 172 -11.77 9.86 -7.38
N PHE A 173 -10.63 9.20 -7.58
CA PHE A 173 -9.28 9.74 -7.50
C PHE A 173 -8.65 9.67 -8.88
N GLU A 174 -8.22 10.80 -9.43
CA GLU A 174 -7.54 10.90 -10.72
C GLU A 174 -6.32 11.81 -10.56
N ASP A 175 -5.14 11.38 -10.99
CA ASP A 175 -4.00 12.29 -11.19
C ASP A 175 -4.16 12.98 -12.54
N LEU A 176 -3.87 14.28 -12.62
CA LEU A 176 -3.89 15.06 -13.86
C LEU A 176 -2.48 15.32 -14.42
N GLN A 177 -1.42 14.93 -13.70
CA GLN A 177 -0.05 15.16 -14.13
C GLN A 177 0.58 13.92 -14.77
N ILE A 178 1.47 14.21 -15.72
CA ILE A 178 2.34 13.19 -16.31
C ILE A 178 3.54 13.06 -15.37
N SER A 179 3.66 11.91 -14.72
CA SER A 179 4.92 11.51 -14.11
C SER A 179 5.69 10.61 -15.08
N ASN A 180 7.01 10.68 -15.03
CA ASN A 180 7.85 9.79 -15.84
C ASN A 180 8.11 8.51 -15.08
N ALA A 181 8.38 7.42 -15.81
CA ALA A 181 8.67 6.10 -15.24
C ALA A 181 9.80 6.07 -14.19
N GLU A 182 10.68 7.08 -14.20
CA GLU A 182 11.77 7.28 -13.24
C GLU A 182 11.28 7.66 -11.83
N ASN A 183 10.06 8.18 -11.73
CA ASN A 183 9.46 8.58 -10.47
C ASN A 183 8.61 7.47 -9.82
N ASN A 184 8.46 6.31 -10.46
CA ASN A 184 7.64 5.23 -9.91
C ASN A 184 8.17 4.80 -8.53
N PRO A 185 7.30 4.73 -7.50
CA PRO A 185 7.73 4.31 -6.18
C PRO A 185 8.36 2.90 -6.16
N HIS A 186 9.45 2.79 -5.39
CA HIS A 186 10.12 1.52 -5.07
C HIS A 186 10.13 1.25 -3.55
N SER A 187 9.36 2.02 -2.79
CA SER A 187 9.28 1.95 -1.33
C SER A 187 7.99 2.62 -0.85
N VAL A 188 7.63 2.39 0.40
CA VAL A 188 6.60 3.15 1.14
C VAL A 188 7.14 4.49 1.68
N LEU A 189 8.44 4.75 1.50
CA LEU A 189 9.07 6.04 1.76
C LEU A 189 9.09 6.85 0.46
N LEU A 190 8.05 7.65 0.26
CA LEU A 190 7.83 8.47 -0.92
C LEU A 190 8.57 9.80 -0.81
N ASN A 191 9.14 10.26 -1.93
CA ASN A 191 9.61 11.64 -2.08
C ASN A 191 8.42 12.60 -2.28
N ASP A 192 8.66 13.91 -2.33
CA ASP A 192 7.59 14.91 -2.44
C ASP A 192 6.77 14.77 -3.74
N GLU A 193 7.42 14.43 -4.86
CA GLU A 193 6.75 14.21 -6.14
C GLU A 193 5.83 12.99 -6.08
N GLN A 194 6.34 11.87 -5.57
CA GLN A 194 5.60 10.62 -5.37
C GLN A 194 4.41 10.81 -4.43
N LYS A 195 4.58 11.56 -3.33
CA LYS A 195 3.47 11.90 -2.43
C LYS A 195 2.40 12.72 -3.13
N SER A 196 2.80 13.66 -3.98
CA SER A 196 1.87 14.57 -4.65
C SER A 196 0.86 13.86 -5.56
N ILE A 197 1.23 12.68 -6.07
CA ILE A 197 0.45 11.83 -6.99
C ILE A 197 -0.08 10.54 -6.33
N SER A 198 -0.10 10.48 -5.00
CA SER A 198 -0.55 9.29 -4.26
C SER A 198 -1.87 9.54 -3.52
N ALA A 199 -2.64 8.47 -3.31
CA ALA A 199 -3.86 8.50 -2.51
C ALA A 199 -3.80 7.41 -1.42
N GLY A 200 -3.92 7.83 -0.17
CA GLY A 200 -4.10 6.96 0.98
C GLY A 200 -5.58 6.77 1.28
N LEU A 201 -6.03 5.53 1.40
CA LEU A 201 -7.40 5.20 1.78
C LEU A 201 -7.42 4.47 3.12
N PHE A 202 -8.41 4.80 3.96
CA PHE A 202 -8.64 4.16 5.25
C PHE A 202 -10.00 3.46 5.24
N PHE A 203 -10.05 2.25 5.78
CA PHE A 203 -11.24 1.42 5.89
C PHE A 203 -11.39 1.00 7.35
N GLU A 204 -12.60 0.97 7.88
CA GLU A 204 -12.89 0.58 9.26
C GLU A 204 -13.97 -0.51 9.31
N ASP A 205 -13.85 -1.42 10.28
CA ASP A 205 -14.80 -2.49 10.59
C ASP A 205 -15.24 -3.34 9.39
N ARG A 206 -14.27 -3.76 8.57
CA ARG A 206 -14.53 -4.52 7.33
C ARG A 206 -13.51 -5.64 7.12
N ASP A 207 -13.98 -6.76 6.56
CA ASP A 207 -13.14 -7.87 6.10
C ASP A 207 -12.70 -7.70 4.63
N HIS A 208 -13.33 -6.79 3.91
CA HIS A 208 -12.97 -6.47 2.53
C HIS A 208 -13.29 -5.02 2.15
N PHE A 209 -12.66 -4.57 1.06
CA PHE A 209 -13.02 -3.34 0.37
C PHE A 209 -12.91 -3.54 -1.14
N THR A 210 -13.60 -2.67 -1.89
CA THR A 210 -13.61 -2.74 -3.35
C THR A 210 -13.05 -1.46 -3.96
N LEU A 211 -12.11 -1.63 -4.90
CA LEU A 211 -11.61 -0.56 -5.75
C LEU A 211 -11.98 -0.84 -7.20
N GLN A 212 -12.61 0.10 -7.88
CA GLN A 212 -12.63 0.11 -9.33
C GLN A 212 -11.36 0.83 -9.80
N MET A 213 -10.49 0.09 -10.47
CA MET A 213 -9.18 0.57 -10.92
C MET A 213 -9.16 0.54 -12.44
N GLY A 214 -8.75 1.64 -13.06
CA GLY A 214 -8.79 1.78 -14.51
C GLY A 214 -7.57 2.48 -15.08
N ASN A 215 -7.11 1.98 -16.22
CA ASN A 215 -6.21 2.67 -17.13
C ASN A 215 -7.01 3.15 -18.34
N TYR A 216 -7.13 4.47 -18.48
CA TYR A 216 -7.84 5.07 -19.61
C TYR A 216 -6.90 5.60 -20.71
N ALA A 217 -5.59 5.51 -20.49
CA ALA A 217 -4.60 5.73 -21.53
C ALA A 217 -4.65 4.62 -22.60
N TRP A 218 -4.15 4.93 -23.80
CA TRP A 218 -4.09 3.96 -24.90
C TRP A 218 -3.08 2.82 -24.67
N TRP A 219 -2.03 3.10 -23.90
CA TRP A 219 -0.92 2.19 -23.64
C TRP A 219 -1.12 1.47 -22.30
N PRO A 220 -0.52 0.28 -22.10
CA PRO A 220 -0.58 -0.41 -20.81
C PRO A 220 0.04 0.44 -19.70
N ARG A 221 -0.57 0.37 -18.51
CA ARG A 221 -0.19 1.15 -17.33
C ARG A 221 -0.21 0.29 -16.08
N THR A 222 0.42 0.79 -15.04
CA THR A 222 0.63 0.10 -13.78
C THR A 222 0.10 0.95 -12.67
N ILE A 223 -0.76 0.41 -11.82
CA ILE A 223 -1.10 1.04 -10.55
C ILE A 223 -0.37 0.26 -9.45
N LEU A 224 0.30 0.99 -8.57
CA LEU A 224 0.99 0.43 -7.41
C LEU A 224 0.12 0.55 -6.15
N PHE A 225 0.20 -0.47 -5.33
CA PHE A 225 -0.53 -0.61 -4.08
C PHE A 225 0.44 -0.97 -2.97
N ALA A 226 0.26 -0.37 -1.80
CA ALA A 226 0.94 -0.77 -0.58
C ALA A 226 0.01 -0.65 0.61
N GLY A 227 0.52 -1.04 1.78
CA GLY A 227 -0.07 -0.64 3.04
C GLY A 227 0.16 0.85 3.31
N ILE A 228 0.47 1.21 4.55
CA ILE A 228 0.70 2.61 4.91
C ILE A 228 2.06 3.12 4.40
N SER A 229 2.09 4.36 3.93
CA SER A 229 3.30 5.06 3.48
C SER A 229 3.58 6.31 4.31
N ASN A 230 4.67 7.00 3.99
CA ASN A 230 4.97 8.31 4.59
C ASN A 230 4.10 9.46 4.05
N LEU A 231 3.10 9.17 3.21
CA LEU A 231 1.96 10.05 2.96
C LEU A 231 1.08 10.10 4.22
N GLN A 232 0.50 8.96 4.61
CA GLN A 232 -0.39 8.89 5.78
C GLN A 232 0.34 8.95 7.12
N TRP A 233 1.59 8.46 7.16
CA TRP A 233 2.36 8.39 8.40
C TRP A 233 3.79 8.93 8.20
N PRO A 234 4.00 10.26 8.32
CA PRO A 234 5.32 10.87 8.11
C PRO A 234 6.44 10.27 8.98
N ALA A 235 6.10 9.74 10.16
CA ALA A 235 7.04 9.14 11.11
C ALA A 235 7.30 7.63 10.88
N VAL A 236 6.77 7.02 9.81
CA VAL A 236 7.16 5.65 9.38
C VAL A 236 8.68 5.55 9.11
N GLN A 237 9.33 6.69 8.86
CA GLN A 237 10.78 6.82 8.88
C GLN A 237 11.27 7.03 10.33
N PRO A 238 12.11 6.13 10.89
CA PRO A 238 12.85 6.45 12.11
C PRO A 238 13.69 7.70 11.85
N PRO A 239 13.74 8.68 12.77
CA PRO A 239 14.67 9.80 12.63
C PRO A 239 16.09 9.26 12.45
N ALA A 240 16.88 9.90 11.58
CA ALA A 240 18.27 9.53 11.38
C ALA A 240 18.98 9.45 12.75
N PRO A 241 19.84 8.44 12.99
CA PRO A 241 20.55 8.34 14.25
C PRO A 241 21.31 9.64 14.51
N THR A 242 21.18 10.19 15.72
CA THR A 242 21.98 11.34 16.13
C THR A 242 23.45 10.97 15.96
N PRO A 243 24.29 11.78 15.26
CA PRO A 243 25.70 11.47 15.11
C PRO A 243 26.33 11.29 16.49
N LEU A 244 27.17 10.27 16.65
CA LEU A 244 27.91 10.08 17.90
C LEU A 244 28.69 11.37 18.21
N PRO A 245 28.78 11.76 19.49
CA PRO A 245 29.63 12.87 19.89
C PRO A 245 31.05 12.61 19.39
N THR A 246 31.63 13.59 18.69
CA THR A 246 33.02 13.54 18.24
C THR A 246 33.92 13.22 19.45
N PRO A 247 34.75 12.16 19.41
CA PRO A 247 35.63 11.84 20.53
C PRO A 247 36.52 13.05 20.84
N SER A 248 36.62 13.40 22.13
CA SER A 248 37.53 14.46 22.56
C SER A 248 38.97 14.13 22.12
N PRO A 249 39.74 15.14 21.67
CA PRO A 249 41.12 14.91 21.26
C PRO A 249 41.91 14.25 22.38
N THR A 250 42.61 13.15 22.06
CA THR A 250 43.48 12.45 23.01
C THR A 250 44.58 13.41 23.47
N PRO A 251 44.79 13.60 24.79
CA PRO A 251 45.89 14.42 25.27
C PRO A 251 47.22 13.83 24.81
N VAL A 252 48.07 14.67 24.22
CA VAL A 252 49.41 14.29 23.75
C VAL A 252 50.23 13.81 24.96
N PRO A 253 50.87 12.63 24.91
CA PRO A 253 51.74 12.17 25.98
C PRO A 253 52.90 13.16 26.20
N THR A 254 53.01 13.69 27.41
CA THR A 254 54.19 14.46 27.83
C THR A 254 55.37 13.49 27.99
N THR A 255 56.37 13.63 27.13
CA THR A 255 57.64 12.90 27.22
C THR A 255 58.35 13.26 28.53
N PRO A 256 58.73 12.29 29.38
CA PRO A 256 59.52 12.59 30.56
C PRO A 256 60.93 13.01 30.14
N THR A 257 61.38 14.15 30.68
CA THR A 257 62.74 14.67 30.51
C THR A 257 63.76 13.69 31.13
N PRO A 258 64.81 13.26 30.42
CA PRO A 258 65.84 12.40 30.99
C PRO A 258 66.72 13.16 32.00
N SER A 259 67.10 12.47 33.07
CA SER A 259 68.05 12.92 34.10
C SER A 259 69.48 13.07 33.58
#